data_AF-A0A317M0C1-F1
#
_entry.id   AF-A0A317M0C1-F1
#
_cell.length_a   1.000
_cell.length_b   1.000
_cell.length_c   1.000
_cell.angle_alpha   90.00
_cell.angle_beta   90.00
_cell.angle_gamma   90.00
#
_symmetry.space_group_name_H-M   'P 1'
#
loop_
_entity.id
_entity.type
_entity.pdbx_description
1 polymer ?
#
loop_
_entity_poly.entity_id
_entity_poly.type
_entity_poly.pdbx_seq_one_letter_code
_entity_poly.pdbx_strand_id
1 'polypeptide(L)'
;MSPKEFKKNWNAPAEPLRQISGNRLAAFNLHDDTRIFLAFAGLPAYAAPYLSFSEDSDDEVYGINNLVDIFETDETDGDRNDPGKYVVIGSCRDGDLIAIKTTEGDKIFELDHEDHFTPAYFNVSIEALADFLIIYRDFEHAVIAAHGEEKHRNGYFTDEQFEELKAKMNTVDPDALTEDGFWKDQLEIKYSLRKEYLREQS
;
A
#
# COMPACT_ATOMS: atom_id res chain seq x y z
N MET A 1 -6.16 9.32 8.72
CA MET A 1 -7.64 9.35 8.68
C MET A 1 -8.24 8.35 9.66
N SER A 2 -9.43 8.57 10.23
CA SER A 2 -10.08 7.53 11.07
C SER A 2 -10.70 6.38 10.23
N PRO A 3 -10.88 5.17 10.78
CA PRO A 3 -11.49 4.05 10.05
C PRO A 3 -12.90 4.37 9.50
N LYS A 4 -13.68 5.15 10.25
CA LYS A 4 -15.02 5.59 9.85
C LYS A 4 -15.00 6.56 8.67
N GLU A 5 -14.04 7.48 8.67
CA GLU A 5 -13.83 8.39 7.54
C GLU A 5 -13.35 7.61 6.32
N PHE A 6 -12.42 6.66 6.48
CA PHE A 6 -11.94 5.85 5.37
C PHE A 6 -13.07 5.07 4.72
N LYS A 7 -13.88 4.35 5.50
CA LYS A 7 -15.06 3.62 4.99
C LYS A 7 -16.07 4.52 4.29
N LYS A 8 -16.23 5.77 4.75
CA LYS A 8 -17.12 6.75 4.12
C LYS A 8 -16.54 7.27 2.79
N ASN A 9 -15.23 7.49 2.74
CA ASN A 9 -14.52 8.09 1.60
C ASN A 9 -14.14 7.04 0.54
N TRP A 10 -14.03 5.77 0.93
CA TRP A 10 -13.86 4.63 0.03
C TRP A 10 -15.20 4.29 -0.66
N ASN A 11 -15.67 5.22 -1.50
CA ASN A 11 -16.90 5.10 -2.27
C ASN A 11 -16.66 4.38 -3.60
N ALA A 12 -16.13 3.15 -3.53
CA ALA A 12 -15.87 2.30 -4.70
C ALA A 12 -16.67 0.99 -4.59
N PRO A 13 -17.93 0.95 -5.07
CA PRO A 13 -18.78 -0.24 -4.95
C PRO A 13 -18.20 -1.50 -5.63
N ALA A 14 -17.36 -1.32 -6.65
CA ALA A 14 -16.67 -2.41 -7.35
C ALA A 14 -15.47 -2.97 -6.55
N GLU A 15 -14.98 -2.20 -5.57
CA GLU A 15 -13.81 -2.53 -4.75
C GLU A 15 -14.18 -2.38 -3.27
N PRO A 16 -15.05 -3.26 -2.74
CA PRO A 16 -15.48 -3.17 -1.35
C PRO A 16 -14.31 -3.36 -0.39
N LEU A 17 -14.37 -2.65 0.75
CA LEU A 17 -13.43 -2.87 1.84
C LEU A 17 -13.69 -4.24 2.50
N ARG A 18 -12.61 -4.99 2.72
CA ARG A 18 -12.58 -6.30 3.36
C ARG A 18 -12.09 -6.13 4.79
N GLN A 19 -13.00 -6.35 5.73
CA GLN A 19 -12.70 -6.33 7.16
C GLN A 19 -12.00 -7.62 7.57
N ILE A 20 -11.12 -7.55 8.56
CA ILE A 20 -10.50 -8.73 9.18
C ILE A 20 -11.14 -8.95 10.56
N SER A 21 -11.54 -10.18 10.86
CA SER A 21 -12.17 -10.49 12.15
C SER A 21 -11.23 -10.18 13.31
N GLY A 22 -11.81 -9.68 14.42
CA GLY A 22 -11.05 -9.44 15.65
C GLY A 22 -10.38 -10.70 16.21
N ASN A 23 -10.97 -11.88 15.97
CA ASN A 23 -10.38 -13.16 16.36
C ASN A 23 -9.09 -13.45 15.58
N ARG A 24 -9.08 -13.19 14.27
CA ARG A 24 -7.86 -13.34 13.46
C ARG A 24 -6.80 -12.32 13.87
N LEU A 25 -7.21 -11.06 14.03
CA LEU A 25 -6.30 -9.98 14.44
C LEU A 25 -5.69 -10.19 15.84
N ALA A 26 -6.35 -10.97 16.71
CA ALA A 26 -5.82 -11.30 18.03
C ALA A 26 -4.59 -12.22 17.98
N ALA A 27 -4.34 -12.90 16.86
CA ALA A 27 -3.15 -13.72 16.65
C ALA A 27 -1.89 -12.88 16.36
N PHE A 28 -2.06 -11.60 16.00
CA PHE A 28 -0.96 -10.70 15.65
C PHE A 28 -0.68 -9.71 16.78
N ASN A 29 0.60 -9.39 16.98
CA ASN A 29 1.05 -8.41 17.98
C ASN A 29 0.88 -6.95 17.49
N LEU A 30 -0.25 -6.66 16.86
CA LEU A 30 -0.60 -5.33 16.34
C LEU A 30 -1.09 -4.41 17.46
N HIS A 31 -0.83 -3.12 17.32
CA HIS A 31 -1.40 -2.09 18.18
C HIS A 31 -2.92 -2.02 18.07
N ASP A 32 -3.56 -1.54 19.15
CA ASP A 32 -5.02 -1.44 19.23
C ASP A 32 -5.63 -0.64 18.09
N ASP A 33 -5.03 0.51 17.75
CA ASP A 33 -5.53 1.38 16.69
C ASP A 33 -5.52 0.68 15.33
N THR A 34 -4.43 -0.03 14.99
CA THR A 34 -4.32 -0.84 13.78
C THR A 34 -5.35 -1.96 13.73
N ARG A 35 -5.53 -2.69 14.84
CA ARG A 35 -6.54 -3.77 14.92
C ARG A 35 -7.95 -3.22 14.76
N ILE A 36 -8.26 -2.10 15.40
CA ILE A 36 -9.56 -1.43 15.27
C ILE A 36 -9.78 -0.97 13.82
N PHE A 37 -8.74 -0.44 13.16
CA PHE A 37 -8.83 -0.01 11.77
C PHE A 37 -9.17 -1.18 10.84
N LEU A 38 -8.40 -2.27 10.90
CA LEU A 38 -8.59 -3.45 10.06
C LEU A 38 -9.91 -4.18 10.33
N ALA A 39 -10.37 -4.21 11.59
CA ALA A 39 -11.65 -4.81 11.95
C ALA A 39 -12.85 -3.95 11.53
N PHE A 40 -12.76 -2.64 11.68
CA PHE A 40 -13.89 -1.75 11.43
C PHE A 40 -14.01 -1.35 9.96
N ALA A 41 -12.91 -0.88 9.36
CA ALA A 41 -12.89 -0.45 7.96
C ALA A 41 -12.40 -1.57 7.06
N GLY A 42 -11.26 -2.17 7.42
CA GLY A 42 -10.54 -3.07 6.51
C GLY A 42 -9.81 -2.31 5.41
N LEU A 43 -9.29 -3.07 4.44
CA LEU A 43 -8.63 -2.56 3.23
C LEU A 43 -9.37 -3.04 1.97
N PRO A 44 -9.27 -2.36 0.83
CA PRO A 44 -9.89 -2.85 -0.42
C PRO A 44 -9.23 -4.14 -0.89
N ALA A 45 -9.90 -4.93 -1.71
CA ALA A 45 -9.28 -6.10 -2.36
C ALA A 45 -8.06 -5.70 -3.22
N TYR A 46 -8.24 -4.61 -3.96
CA TYR A 46 -7.26 -4.06 -4.88
C TYR A 46 -7.31 -2.54 -4.81
N ALA A 47 -6.17 -1.89 -5.02
CA ALA A 47 -6.10 -0.45 -5.18
C ALA A 47 -4.97 -0.09 -6.14
N ALA A 48 -5.09 1.05 -6.82
CA ALA A 48 -3.97 1.59 -7.56
C ALA A 48 -2.87 2.10 -6.61
N PRO A 49 -1.58 2.00 -6.97
CA PRO A 49 -1.03 1.35 -8.17
C PRO A 49 -0.72 -0.14 -7.96
N TYR A 50 -1.49 -1.03 -8.59
CA TYR A 50 -1.26 -2.49 -8.55
C TYR A 50 -1.02 -3.05 -7.15
N LEU A 51 -1.80 -2.57 -6.18
CA LEU A 51 -1.80 -3.07 -4.81
C LEU A 51 -2.92 -4.09 -4.66
N SER A 52 -2.64 -5.17 -3.96
CA SER A 52 -3.66 -6.11 -3.52
C SER A 52 -3.53 -6.34 -2.01
N PHE A 53 -4.66 -6.49 -1.32
CA PHE A 53 -4.65 -6.66 0.12
C PHE A 53 -5.30 -7.96 0.55
N SER A 54 -4.77 -8.50 1.65
CA SER A 54 -5.16 -9.76 2.21
C SER A 54 -6.61 -9.78 2.69
N GLU A 55 -7.19 -10.98 2.72
CA GLU A 55 -8.53 -11.24 3.23
C GLU A 55 -8.51 -11.94 4.61
N ASP A 56 -9.69 -12.03 5.21
CA ASP A 56 -9.91 -12.72 6.50
C ASP A 56 -9.97 -14.23 6.28
N SER A 57 -8.82 -14.83 5.97
CA SER A 57 -8.67 -16.23 5.61
C SER A 57 -7.37 -16.81 6.16
N ASP A 58 -7.38 -18.08 6.55
CA ASP A 58 -6.17 -18.85 6.95
C ASP A 58 -5.28 -19.24 5.77
N ASP A 59 -5.64 -18.85 4.55
CA ASP A 59 -4.83 -19.10 3.36
C ASP A 59 -3.48 -18.36 3.44
N GLU A 60 -2.38 -19.05 3.19
CA GLU A 60 -1.02 -18.49 3.29
C GLU A 60 -0.72 -17.43 2.22
N VAL A 61 -1.42 -17.47 1.08
CA VAL A 61 -1.18 -16.58 -0.08
C VAL A 61 -2.08 -15.36 -0.01
N TYR A 62 -3.36 -15.56 0.29
CA TYR A 62 -4.38 -14.51 0.25
C TYR A 62 -4.76 -13.98 1.63
N GLY A 63 -4.48 -14.72 2.70
CA GLY A 63 -4.77 -14.33 4.07
C GLY A 63 -3.77 -13.33 4.63
N ILE A 64 -4.20 -12.59 5.66
CA ILE A 64 -3.28 -11.83 6.51
C ILE A 64 -2.53 -12.82 7.40
N ASN A 65 -1.21 -12.89 7.33
CA ASN A 65 -0.40 -13.88 8.07
C ASN A 65 0.90 -13.25 8.58
N ASN A 66 1.59 -13.89 9.53
CA ASN A 66 2.97 -13.49 9.81
C ASN A 66 3.87 -13.92 8.65
N LEU A 67 4.92 -13.16 8.38
CA LEU A 67 5.88 -13.49 7.32
C LEU A 67 6.47 -14.90 7.48
N VAL A 68 6.77 -15.30 8.73
CA VAL A 68 7.27 -16.65 9.09
C VAL A 68 6.31 -17.78 8.77
N ASP A 69 5.01 -17.50 8.72
CA ASP A 69 4.00 -18.54 8.46
C ASP A 69 3.86 -18.77 6.95
N ILE A 70 4.22 -17.78 6.12
CA ILE A 70 4.17 -17.86 4.65
C ILE A 70 5.46 -18.46 4.08
N PHE A 71 6.60 -18.10 4.64
CA PHE A 71 7.91 -18.56 4.19
C PHE A 71 8.57 -19.36 5.32
N GLU A 72 8.87 -20.63 5.06
CA GLU A 72 9.71 -21.47 5.92
C GLU A 72 11.17 -20.95 5.90
N THR A 73 11.41 -19.74 6.43
CA THR A 73 12.74 -19.15 6.44
C THR A 73 13.52 -19.69 7.64
N ASP A 74 14.44 -20.62 7.39
CA ASP A 74 15.57 -20.91 8.29
C ASP A 74 16.60 -19.75 8.30
N GLU A 75 16.39 -18.69 7.50
CA GLU A 75 17.21 -17.48 7.39
C GLU A 75 17.04 -16.54 8.60
N THR A 76 17.11 -17.08 9.82
CA THR A 76 17.36 -16.29 11.02
C THR A 76 18.85 -16.01 11.12
N ASP A 77 19.42 -15.27 10.16
CA ASP A 77 20.74 -14.70 10.35
C ASP A 77 20.62 -13.57 11.38
N GLY A 78 21.09 -13.89 12.58
CA GLY A 78 20.76 -13.23 13.84
C GLY A 78 20.72 -11.69 13.75
N ASP A 79 19.60 -11.14 14.22
CA ASP A 79 19.41 -9.74 14.57
C ASP A 79 19.05 -8.76 13.43
N ARG A 80 18.96 -9.20 12.15
CA ARG A 80 18.54 -8.30 11.04
C ARG A 80 17.12 -8.53 10.53
N ASN A 81 16.66 -9.77 10.52
CA ASN A 81 15.30 -10.14 10.14
C ASN A 81 14.75 -11.05 11.24
N ASP A 82 13.92 -10.50 12.12
CA ASP A 82 13.01 -11.33 12.92
C ASP A 82 11.68 -11.33 12.17
N PRO A 83 11.49 -12.26 11.22
CA PRO A 83 10.30 -12.33 10.39
C PRO A 83 9.02 -12.47 11.22
N GLY A 84 9.11 -12.91 12.49
CA GLY A 84 7.98 -12.94 13.42
C GLY A 84 7.45 -11.56 13.84
N LYS A 85 8.12 -10.48 13.43
CA LYS A 85 7.68 -9.09 13.66
C LYS A 85 6.84 -8.53 12.53
N TYR A 86 6.81 -9.17 11.36
CA TYR A 86 6.10 -8.69 10.19
C TYR A 86 4.78 -9.44 10.01
N VAL A 87 3.70 -8.66 9.88
CA VAL A 87 2.37 -9.16 9.53
C VAL A 87 2.08 -8.73 8.10
N VAL A 88 2.04 -9.68 7.17
CA VAL A 88 1.76 -9.45 5.76
C VAL A 88 0.29 -9.13 5.58
N ILE A 89 0.00 -7.99 4.97
CA ILE A 89 -1.35 -7.46 4.74
C ILE A 89 -1.70 -7.32 3.27
N GLY A 90 -0.79 -7.68 2.36
CA GLY A 90 -1.02 -7.60 0.93
C GLY A 90 0.26 -7.76 0.13
N SER A 91 0.19 -7.38 -1.14
CA SER A 91 1.33 -7.35 -2.07
C SER A 91 1.25 -6.17 -3.02
N CYS A 92 2.42 -5.79 -3.54
CA CYS A 92 2.61 -4.75 -4.54
C CYS A 92 3.49 -5.25 -5.69
N ARG A 93 3.44 -4.54 -6.82
CA ARG A 93 4.29 -4.79 -8.01
C ARG A 93 4.27 -6.27 -8.41
N ASP A 94 5.44 -6.84 -8.68
CA ASP A 94 5.64 -8.18 -9.22
C ASP A 94 5.66 -9.26 -8.11
N GLY A 95 5.05 -9.00 -6.95
CA GLY A 95 4.88 -10.00 -5.88
C GLY A 95 5.50 -9.64 -4.54
N ASP A 96 6.09 -8.45 -4.41
CA ASP A 96 6.64 -7.95 -3.15
C ASP A 96 5.55 -7.78 -2.10
N LEU A 97 5.90 -8.00 -0.84
CA LEU A 97 4.92 -8.08 0.23
C LEU A 97 4.72 -6.71 0.89
N ILE A 98 3.47 -6.36 1.16
CA ILE A 98 3.14 -5.21 2.01
C ILE A 98 2.98 -5.75 3.42
N ALA A 99 3.82 -5.31 4.35
CA ALA A 99 3.85 -5.84 5.71
C ALA A 99 3.88 -4.76 6.78
N ILE A 100 3.20 -5.03 7.89
CA ILE A 100 3.21 -4.21 9.11
C ILE A 100 4.32 -4.73 10.04
N LYS A 101 5.21 -3.84 10.46
CA LYS A 101 6.27 -4.15 11.43
C LYS A 101 5.80 -3.84 12.85
N THR A 102 5.37 -4.88 13.55
CA THR A 102 4.76 -4.78 14.90
C THR A 102 5.67 -4.17 15.97
N THR A 103 6.99 -4.24 15.81
CA THR A 103 7.94 -3.67 16.77
C THR A 103 8.30 -2.22 16.51
N GLU A 104 7.81 -1.64 15.43
CA GLU A 104 8.12 -0.26 15.03
C GLU A 104 6.86 0.59 14.93
N GLY A 105 5.95 0.42 15.90
CA GLY A 105 4.73 1.21 15.98
C GLY A 105 3.75 0.93 14.83
N ASP A 106 3.73 -0.30 14.31
CA ASP A 106 2.92 -0.72 13.17
C ASP A 106 3.16 0.09 11.88
N LYS A 107 4.40 0.55 11.67
CA LYS A 107 4.83 1.06 10.36
C LYS A 107 4.72 -0.01 9.29
N ILE A 108 4.51 0.44 8.05
CA ILE A 108 4.29 -0.41 6.88
C ILE A 108 5.52 -0.35 5.98
N PHE A 109 5.92 -1.52 5.48
CA PHE A 109 7.05 -1.71 4.59
C PHE A 109 6.63 -2.55 3.38
N GLU A 110 7.26 -2.27 2.24
CA GLU A 110 7.40 -3.24 1.17
C GLU A 110 8.58 -4.16 1.53
N LEU A 111 8.42 -5.46 1.33
CA LEU A 111 9.49 -6.44 1.51
C LEU A 111 9.81 -7.05 0.16
N ASP A 112 11.02 -6.77 -0.33
CA ASP A 112 11.54 -7.27 -1.60
C ASP A 112 11.76 -8.78 -1.50
N HIS A 113 10.91 -9.56 -2.17
CA HIS A 113 10.96 -11.02 -2.09
C HIS A 113 12.12 -11.63 -2.90
N GLU A 114 12.76 -10.84 -3.78
CA GLU A 114 13.94 -11.24 -4.55
C GLU A 114 15.26 -10.90 -3.84
N ASP A 115 15.25 -9.91 -2.92
CA ASP A 115 16.41 -9.49 -2.11
C ASP A 115 16.21 -9.76 -0.61
N HIS A 116 16.00 -11.03 -0.24
CA HIS A 116 15.97 -11.49 1.17
C HIS A 116 15.04 -10.66 2.09
N PHE A 117 13.90 -10.19 1.56
CA PHE A 117 12.95 -9.33 2.27
C PHE A 117 13.54 -8.01 2.77
N THR A 118 14.49 -7.43 2.02
CA THR A 118 15.00 -6.09 2.28
C THR A 118 13.81 -5.10 2.37
N PRO A 119 13.65 -4.40 3.51
CA PRO A 119 12.49 -3.56 3.71
C PRO A 119 12.68 -2.18 3.05
N ALA A 120 11.71 -1.78 2.22
CA ALA A 120 11.54 -0.41 1.75
C ALA A 120 10.38 0.26 2.49
N TYR A 121 10.54 1.53 2.86
CA TYR A 121 9.51 2.22 3.65
C TYR A 121 8.24 2.44 2.82
N PHE A 122 7.08 2.10 3.39
CA PHE A 122 5.80 2.24 2.70
C PHE A 122 4.97 3.37 3.30
N ASN A 123 4.58 3.25 4.56
CA ASN A 123 3.81 4.28 5.28
C ASN A 123 4.01 4.20 6.79
N VAL A 124 3.82 5.32 7.48
CA VAL A 124 4.01 5.43 8.93
C VAL A 124 2.98 4.63 9.74
N SER A 125 1.82 4.35 9.14
CA SER A 125 0.68 3.69 9.81
C SER A 125 -0.36 3.21 8.79
N ILE A 126 -1.31 2.39 9.25
CA ILE A 126 -2.47 1.96 8.45
C ILE A 126 -3.37 3.14 8.05
N GLU A 127 -3.49 4.15 8.91
CA GLU A 127 -4.26 5.37 8.62
C GLU A 127 -3.62 6.17 7.48
N ALA A 128 -2.29 6.30 7.48
CA ALA A 128 -1.55 7.00 6.44
C ALA A 128 -1.62 6.24 5.11
N LEU A 129 -1.54 4.91 5.13
CA LEU A 129 -1.80 4.09 3.95
C LEU A 129 -3.20 4.36 3.40
N ALA A 130 -4.23 4.33 4.25
CA ALA A 130 -5.61 4.58 3.82
C ALA A 130 -5.80 5.97 3.17
N ASP A 131 -5.14 6.99 3.73
CA ASP A 131 -5.08 8.32 3.13
C ASP A 131 -4.42 8.28 1.74
N PHE A 132 -3.27 7.61 1.60
CA PHE A 132 -2.57 7.46 0.31
C PHE A 132 -3.41 6.74 -0.73
N LEU A 133 -4.13 5.68 -0.37
CA LEU A 133 -5.02 4.95 -1.28
C LEU A 133 -6.13 5.86 -1.83
N ILE A 134 -6.73 6.70 -0.98
CA ILE A 134 -7.75 7.68 -1.40
C ILE A 134 -7.13 8.74 -2.32
N ILE A 135 -5.99 9.32 -1.91
CA ILE A 135 -5.30 10.36 -2.66
C ILE A 135 -4.95 9.88 -4.07
N TYR A 136 -4.42 8.66 -4.19
CA TYR A 136 -4.01 8.09 -5.47
C TYR A 136 -5.21 7.80 -6.37
N ARG A 137 -6.26 7.15 -5.83
CA ARG A 137 -7.50 6.90 -6.55
C ARG A 137 -8.13 8.18 -7.08
N ASP A 138 -8.20 9.22 -6.25
CA ASP A 138 -8.81 10.49 -6.64
C ASP A 138 -7.98 11.20 -7.72
N PHE A 139 -6.65 11.07 -7.68
CA PHE A 139 -5.77 11.51 -8.77
C PHE A 139 -6.09 10.79 -10.09
N GLU A 140 -6.20 9.46 -10.09
CA GLU A 140 -6.51 8.70 -11.32
C GLU A 140 -7.88 9.07 -11.87
N HIS A 141 -8.90 9.19 -11.01
CA HIS A 141 -10.22 9.66 -11.40
C HIS A 141 -10.18 11.07 -11.99
N ALA A 142 -9.41 12.00 -11.42
CA ALA A 142 -9.27 13.35 -11.95
C ALA A 142 -8.60 13.37 -13.33
N VAL A 143 -7.58 12.53 -13.53
CA VAL A 143 -6.90 12.37 -14.83
C VAL A 143 -7.86 11.78 -15.87
N ILE A 144 -8.59 10.71 -15.54
CA ILE A 144 -9.57 10.07 -16.43
C ILE A 144 -10.68 11.05 -16.79
N ALA A 145 -11.22 11.80 -15.82
CA ALA A 145 -12.29 12.76 -16.06
C ALA A 145 -11.86 13.91 -16.99
N ALA A 146 -10.60 14.37 -16.88
CA ALA A 146 -10.08 15.48 -17.68
C ALA A 146 -9.56 15.06 -19.06
N HIS A 147 -9.05 13.84 -19.20
CA HIS A 147 -8.26 13.42 -20.37
C HIS A 147 -8.76 12.14 -21.05
N GLY A 148 -9.73 11.46 -20.44
CA GLY A 148 -10.26 10.18 -20.90
C GLY A 148 -9.40 8.99 -20.49
N GLU A 149 -10.02 7.82 -20.42
CA GLU A 149 -9.37 6.57 -19.99
C GLU A 149 -8.20 6.17 -20.88
N GLU A 150 -8.27 6.40 -22.19
CA GLU A 150 -7.21 6.01 -23.12
C GLU A 150 -5.90 6.75 -22.83
N LYS A 151 -5.96 8.06 -22.61
CA LYS A 151 -4.79 8.85 -22.24
C LYS A 151 -4.23 8.41 -20.88
N HIS A 152 -5.12 8.18 -19.92
CA HIS A 152 -4.73 7.67 -18.61
C HIS A 152 -4.02 6.31 -18.69
N ARG A 153 -4.57 5.35 -19.46
CA ARG A 153 -3.96 4.03 -19.69
C ARG A 153 -2.57 4.13 -20.32
N ASN A 154 -2.34 5.15 -21.15
CA ASN A 154 -1.03 5.43 -21.73
C ASN A 154 -0.13 6.28 -20.83
N GLY A 155 -0.46 6.43 -19.53
CA GLY A 155 0.37 7.12 -18.55
C GLY A 155 0.29 8.65 -18.57
N TYR A 156 -0.67 9.25 -19.30
CA TYR A 156 -0.78 10.71 -19.36
C TYR A 156 -1.42 11.31 -18.10
N PHE A 157 -0.92 12.48 -17.70
CA PHE A 157 -1.48 13.42 -16.73
C PHE A 157 -0.86 14.81 -16.98
N THR A 158 -1.26 15.84 -16.24
CA THR A 158 -0.66 17.19 -16.29
C THR A 158 0.37 17.39 -15.19
N ASP A 159 1.26 18.38 -15.34
CA ASP A 159 2.22 18.72 -14.27
C ASP A 159 1.48 19.16 -13.01
N GLU A 160 0.41 19.96 -13.17
CA GLU A 160 -0.42 20.44 -12.09
C GLU A 160 -1.08 19.30 -11.30
N GLN A 161 -1.65 18.30 -11.99
CA GLN A 161 -2.22 17.12 -11.33
C GLN A 161 -1.17 16.31 -10.57
N PHE A 162 0.04 16.20 -11.11
CA PHE A 162 1.12 15.44 -10.47
C PHE A 162 1.70 16.17 -9.24
N GLU A 163 1.88 17.48 -9.31
CA GLU A 163 2.29 18.28 -8.16
C GLU A 163 1.22 18.28 -7.07
N GLU A 164 -0.07 18.32 -7.43
CA GLU A 164 -1.17 18.20 -6.45
C GLU A 164 -1.15 16.83 -5.75
N LEU A 165 -0.94 15.74 -6.50
CA LEU A 165 -0.78 14.39 -5.96
C LEU A 165 0.35 14.35 -4.92
N LYS A 166 1.55 14.80 -5.31
CA LYS A 166 2.72 14.82 -4.42
C LYS A 166 2.49 15.67 -3.18
N ALA A 167 1.91 16.86 -3.34
CA ALA A 167 1.64 17.76 -2.22
C ALA A 167 0.68 17.15 -1.18
N LYS A 168 -0.36 16.45 -1.65
CA LYS A 168 -1.31 15.74 -0.77
C LYS A 168 -0.63 14.59 -0.02
N MET A 169 0.13 13.74 -0.72
CA MET A 169 0.88 12.63 -0.11
C MET A 169 1.88 13.15 0.92
N ASN A 170 2.64 14.19 0.57
CA ASN A 170 3.65 14.81 1.45
C ASN A 170 3.04 15.39 2.74
N THR A 171 1.78 15.83 2.71
CA THR A 171 1.08 16.35 3.89
C THR A 171 0.74 15.23 4.88
N VAL A 172 0.53 14.01 4.39
CA VAL A 172 0.14 12.85 5.18
C VAL A 172 1.36 12.12 5.71
N ASP A 173 2.33 11.83 4.84
CA ASP A 173 3.53 11.06 5.17
C ASP A 173 4.68 11.49 4.25
N PRO A 174 5.48 12.51 4.64
CA PRO A 174 6.58 12.98 3.82
C PRO A 174 7.70 11.95 3.67
N ASP A 175 7.89 11.09 4.67
CA ASP A 175 8.95 10.07 4.67
C ASP A 175 8.70 9.02 3.57
N ALA A 176 7.43 8.77 3.22
CA ALA A 176 7.03 7.88 2.13
C ALA A 176 7.50 8.36 0.74
N LEU A 177 7.89 9.63 0.62
CA LEU A 177 8.34 10.25 -0.63
C LEU A 177 9.86 10.46 -0.68
N THR A 178 10.60 9.88 0.27
CA THR A 178 12.07 9.99 0.37
C THR A 178 12.78 8.88 -0.41
N GLU A 179 14.12 8.94 -0.50
CA GLU A 179 14.89 8.14 -1.46
C GLU A 179 14.79 6.62 -1.31
N ASP A 180 14.31 6.12 -0.17
CA ASP A 180 14.21 4.70 0.16
C ASP A 180 12.74 4.24 0.35
N GLY A 181 11.78 4.94 -0.27
CA GLY A 181 10.35 4.69 -0.11
C GLY A 181 9.64 4.16 -1.36
N PHE A 182 8.77 3.17 -1.19
CA PHE A 182 7.95 2.58 -2.26
C PHE A 182 7.24 3.65 -3.11
N TRP A 183 6.58 4.61 -2.43
CA TRP A 183 5.77 5.60 -3.11
C TRP A 183 6.58 6.59 -3.93
N LYS A 184 7.81 6.92 -3.51
CA LYS A 184 8.72 7.71 -4.33
C LYS A 184 8.98 6.99 -5.65
N ASP A 185 9.41 5.73 -5.59
CA ASP A 185 9.73 4.94 -6.79
C ASP A 185 8.52 4.79 -7.70
N GLN A 186 7.33 4.58 -7.14
CA GLN A 186 6.08 4.54 -7.92
C GLN A 186 5.79 5.85 -8.65
N LEU A 187 6.01 7.00 -8.00
CA LEU A 187 5.82 8.31 -8.62
C LEU A 187 6.86 8.56 -9.71
N GLU A 188 8.12 8.15 -9.51
CA GLU A 188 9.18 8.26 -10.52
C GLU A 188 8.92 7.39 -11.76
N ILE A 189 8.42 6.17 -11.56
CA ILE A 189 7.98 5.29 -12.64
C ILE A 189 6.84 5.94 -13.42
N LYS A 190 5.79 6.39 -12.72
CA LYS A 190 4.63 7.04 -13.38
C LYS A 190 5.04 8.30 -14.14
N TYR A 191 5.95 9.12 -13.59
CA TYR A 191 6.52 10.29 -14.27
C TYR A 191 7.35 9.91 -15.49
N SER A 192 8.12 8.83 -15.42
CA SER A 192 8.93 8.34 -16.55
C SER A 192 8.06 7.82 -17.69
N LEU A 193 7.03 7.04 -17.40
CA LEU A 193 6.06 6.57 -18.39
C LEU A 193 5.37 7.73 -19.12
N ARG A 194 4.99 8.79 -18.39
CA ARG A 194 4.41 9.99 -19.02
C ARG A 194 5.37 10.67 -20.00
N LYS A 195 6.65 10.80 -19.65
CA LYS A 195 7.66 11.40 -20.54
C LYS A 195 7.79 10.61 -21.85
N GLU A 196 7.78 9.28 -21.76
CA GLU A 196 7.82 8.41 -22.93
C GLU A 196 6.60 8.57 -23.81
N TYR A 197 5.40 8.56 -23.22
CA TYR A 197 4.15 8.83 -23.94
C TYR A 197 4.21 10.17 -24.68
N LEU A 198 4.62 11.25 -24.03
CA LEU A 198 4.70 12.58 -24.67
C LEU A 198 5.71 12.62 -25.82
N ARG A 199 6.81 11.89 -25.74
CA ARG A 199 7.81 11.77 -26.82
C ARG A 199 7.26 11.02 -28.04
N GLU A 200 6.38 10.05 -27.85
CA GLU A 200 5.77 9.30 -28.95
C GLU A 200 4.67 10.08 -29.67
N GLN A 201 4.14 11.13 -29.04
CA GLN A 201 3.11 12.01 -29.62
C GLN A 201 3.68 13.24 -30.35
N SER A 202 4.99 13.49 -30.26
CA SER A 202 5.71 14.61 -30.90
C SER A 202 6.33 14.23 -32.24
#